data_AF-A0A8J6MVU7-F1
#
_entry.id   AF-A0A8J6MVU7-F1
#
_cell.length_a   1.000
_cell.length_b   1.000
_cell.length_c   1.000
_cell.angle_alpha   90.00
_cell.angle_beta   90.00
_cell.angle_gamma   90.00
#
_symmetry.space_group_name_H-M   'P 1'
#
loop_
_entity.id
_entity.type
_entity.pdbx_description
1 polymer ?
#
loop_
_entity_poly.entity_id
_entity_poly.type
_entity_poly.pdbx_seq_one_letter_code
_entity_poly.pdbx_strand_id
1 'polypeptide(L)'
;MKESLHLLNEGRGPCGPFIKKQEVNPCLTASTELEYDCPLQGKRINWEEKDVFNPAAVVYEGKVQLLYRAEDTVGQYAGTSRIGLAVSEDGYHFTKRPQPVLAPGFDDYKNLEWDGGCEDPRVVEDNNGTFFMSYTAFDGHLARLCMATSTDLVNWTKHGLAFGRAKEGKYSGLWSKSGSIVCEAQGDRLIAKKIGGKYWMYWGESNVYAATSDNLIDWTPYERHTDARRLLNLDNVPGGAVNEKGDAYIYPVFTTRQGRFDSCLVEPGPPAVWTEKGIVFLYNCSNHSTEGDPSLAPGTYAPGQIVLDALDPTVVVSRCTQPFLLPELDYEISGQTMNTCFIEGLVFFGGK
;
A
#
# COMPACT_ATOMS: atom_id res chain seq x y z
N MET A 1 -19.92 -31.69 -5.84
CA MET A 1 -20.33 -31.17 -4.52
C MET A 1 -19.29 -30.13 -4.12
N LYS A 2 -19.69 -28.85 -4.03
CA LYS A 2 -18.82 -27.76 -3.61
C LYS A 2 -18.68 -27.83 -2.09
N GLU A 3 -17.55 -28.31 -1.59
CA GLU A 3 -17.21 -28.09 -0.19
C GLU A 3 -17.04 -26.57 0.01
N SER A 4 -17.92 -26.02 0.83
CA SER A 4 -17.91 -24.62 1.24
C SER A 4 -16.60 -24.31 1.96
N LEU A 5 -15.82 -23.38 1.40
CA LEU A 5 -14.67 -22.76 2.05
C LEU A 5 -15.10 -22.13 3.39
N HIS A 6 -14.93 -22.84 4.49
CA HIS A 6 -14.88 -22.24 5.84
C HIS A 6 -13.53 -21.54 5.98
N LEU A 7 -13.39 -20.36 5.37
CA LEU A 7 -12.18 -19.53 5.39
C LEU A 7 -12.20 -18.42 6.45
N LEU A 8 -13.21 -18.38 7.32
CA LEU A 8 -13.35 -17.30 8.29
C LEU A 8 -13.27 -17.85 9.71
N ASN A 9 -12.13 -17.64 10.37
CA ASN A 9 -12.08 -17.60 11.82
C ASN A 9 -12.90 -16.38 12.26
N GLU A 10 -14.08 -16.61 12.85
CA GLU A 10 -14.88 -15.60 13.56
C GLU A 10 -15.08 -14.27 12.81
N GLY A 11 -15.12 -14.29 11.48
CA GLY A 11 -15.32 -13.09 10.65
C GLY A 11 -14.11 -12.18 10.46
N ARG A 12 -12.90 -12.55 10.93
CA ARG A 12 -11.67 -11.72 10.83
C ARG A 12 -10.77 -11.99 9.62
N GLY A 13 -11.02 -13.08 8.89
CA GLY A 13 -10.25 -13.47 7.70
C GLY A 13 -9.29 -14.64 7.95
N PRO A 14 -8.54 -15.06 6.92
CA PRO A 14 -7.69 -16.25 6.97
C PRO A 14 -6.29 -16.02 7.56
N CYS A 15 -5.80 -14.77 7.63
CA CYS A 15 -4.44 -14.46 8.12
C CYS A 15 -4.47 -13.98 9.58
N GLY A 16 -3.64 -14.57 10.44
CA GLY A 16 -3.55 -14.22 11.87
C GLY A 16 -4.08 -15.30 12.82
N PRO A 17 -4.33 -14.95 14.10
CA PRO A 17 -4.34 -13.60 14.65
C PRO A 17 -2.96 -12.94 14.69
N PHE A 18 -2.91 -11.63 14.44
CA PHE A 18 -1.72 -10.81 14.69
C PHE A 18 -1.76 -10.30 16.13
N ILE A 19 -0.69 -10.54 16.88
CA ILE A 19 -0.59 -10.15 18.29
C ILE A 19 0.45 -9.05 18.41
N LYS A 20 0.01 -7.87 18.87
CA LYS A 20 0.89 -6.72 19.11
C LYS A 20 1.91 -7.05 20.21
N LYS A 21 3.16 -6.66 19.98
CA LYS A 21 4.25 -6.76 20.95
C LYS A 21 4.46 -5.41 21.60
N GLN A 22 3.69 -5.14 22.66
CA GLN A 22 3.70 -3.84 23.35
C GLN A 22 5.09 -3.49 23.91
N GLU A 23 5.88 -4.50 24.27
CA GLU A 23 7.22 -4.34 24.83
C GLU A 23 8.26 -3.82 23.83
N VAL A 24 8.00 -3.91 22.52
CA VAL A 24 8.89 -3.41 21.45
C VAL A 24 8.24 -2.34 20.58
N ASN A 25 6.97 -2.01 20.80
CA ASN A 25 6.28 -0.97 20.05
C ASN A 25 6.30 0.38 20.80
N PRO A 26 6.43 1.51 20.07
CA PRO A 26 6.72 1.59 18.64
C PRO A 26 8.16 1.15 18.32
N CYS A 27 8.33 0.33 17.28
CA CYS A 27 9.65 -0.23 16.91
C CYS A 27 10.55 0.77 16.17
N LEU A 28 9.98 1.88 15.69
CA LEU A 28 10.69 3.05 15.14
C LEU A 28 10.01 4.32 15.67
N THR A 29 10.80 5.36 15.96
CA THR A 29 10.31 6.69 16.39
C THR A 29 11.01 7.79 15.60
N ALA A 30 10.38 8.95 15.48
CA ALA A 30 11.02 10.16 14.93
C ALA A 30 12.26 10.55 15.72
N SER A 31 13.24 11.16 15.04
CA SER A 31 14.45 11.65 15.67
C SER A 31 14.99 12.89 14.97
N THR A 32 15.58 13.80 15.74
CA THR A 32 16.32 14.96 15.19
C THR A 32 17.78 14.62 14.91
N GLU A 33 18.19 13.35 15.03
CA GLU A 33 19.60 12.94 14.95
C GLU A 33 20.05 12.64 13.52
N LEU A 34 19.13 12.20 12.66
CA LEU A 34 19.47 11.84 11.28
C LEU A 34 19.37 13.05 10.36
N GLU A 35 20.53 13.47 9.87
CA GLU A 35 20.66 14.62 8.96
C GLU A 35 20.78 14.17 7.50
N TYR A 36 20.20 14.95 6.58
CA TYR A 36 20.28 14.74 5.14
C TYR A 36 20.63 16.06 4.44
N ASP A 37 21.65 16.05 3.59
CA ASP A 37 21.99 17.19 2.74
C ASP A 37 21.03 17.21 1.53
N CYS A 38 19.87 17.88 1.69
CA CYS A 38 18.81 17.84 0.70
C CYS A 38 19.19 18.64 -0.56
N PRO A 39 19.33 18.00 -1.74
CA PRO A 39 19.78 18.67 -2.94
C PRO A 39 18.78 19.73 -3.42
N LEU A 40 17.47 19.45 -3.31
CA LEU A 40 16.42 20.35 -3.78
C LEU A 40 16.18 21.56 -2.87
N GLN A 41 16.47 21.46 -1.57
CA GLN A 41 16.43 22.61 -0.66
C GLN A 41 17.77 23.35 -0.55
N GLY A 42 18.87 22.73 -0.98
CA GLY A 42 20.22 23.29 -0.89
C GLY A 42 20.73 23.47 0.55
N LYS A 43 20.16 22.72 1.52
CA LYS A 43 20.54 22.78 2.93
C LYS A 43 20.47 21.40 3.58
N ARG A 44 21.16 21.28 4.71
CA ARG A 44 21.04 20.15 5.62
C ARG A 44 19.73 20.23 6.40
N ILE A 45 19.05 19.09 6.56
CA ILE A 45 17.77 18.96 7.26
C ILE A 45 17.74 17.72 8.14
N ASN A 46 16.92 17.72 9.18
CA ASN A 46 16.60 16.54 9.96
C ASN A 46 15.42 15.83 9.30
N TRP A 47 15.71 14.84 8.46
CA TRP A 47 14.76 14.36 7.45
C TRP A 47 13.65 13.43 7.98
N GLU A 48 13.79 12.97 9.21
CA GLU A 48 12.81 12.11 9.90
C GLU A 48 12.39 12.68 11.27
N GLU A 49 12.54 14.00 11.44
CA GLU A 49 12.33 14.67 12.74
C GLU A 49 10.86 14.79 13.14
N LYS A 50 9.94 14.74 12.17
CA LYS A 50 8.53 15.00 12.39
C LYS A 50 7.78 13.70 12.69
N ASP A 51 7.71 12.80 11.71
CA ASP A 51 6.92 11.57 11.78
C ASP A 51 7.64 10.42 11.05
N VAL A 52 7.49 9.19 11.56
CA VAL A 52 8.06 7.95 10.98
C VAL A 52 7.02 6.85 11.02
N PHE A 53 6.55 6.40 9.85
CA PHE A 53 5.34 5.58 9.72
C PHE A 53 5.28 4.89 8.35
N ASN A 54 4.12 4.32 7.99
CA ASN A 54 3.80 3.66 6.71
C ASN A 54 5.00 2.94 6.07
N PRO A 55 5.41 1.77 6.61
CA PRO A 55 6.58 1.07 6.11
C PRO A 55 6.23 -0.09 5.17
N ALA A 56 7.01 -0.24 4.10
CA ALA A 56 7.17 -1.54 3.45
C ALA A 56 8.02 -2.45 4.35
N ALA A 57 7.86 -3.77 4.19
CA ALA A 57 8.69 -4.76 4.86
C ALA A 57 9.11 -5.87 3.88
N VAL A 58 10.38 -6.26 3.91
CA VAL A 58 10.93 -7.40 3.15
C VAL A 58 11.95 -8.17 3.99
N VAL A 59 12.15 -9.45 3.68
CA VAL A 59 13.30 -10.21 4.20
C VAL A 59 14.40 -10.20 3.16
N TYR A 60 15.59 -9.75 3.56
CA TYR A 60 16.78 -9.73 2.71
C TYR A 60 18.00 -10.07 3.54
N GLU A 61 18.83 -11.00 3.04
CA GLU A 61 20.00 -11.53 3.73
C GLU A 61 19.70 -12.05 5.15
N GLY A 62 18.53 -12.70 5.32
CA GLY A 62 18.10 -13.28 6.60
C GLY A 62 17.71 -12.24 7.66
N LYS A 63 17.47 -10.99 7.27
CA LYS A 63 17.09 -9.88 8.15
C LYS A 63 15.79 -9.24 7.67
N VAL A 64 15.00 -8.73 8.60
CA VAL A 64 13.82 -7.91 8.28
C VAL A 64 14.30 -6.51 7.95
N GLN A 65 13.87 -6.01 6.80
CA GLN A 65 14.16 -4.67 6.29
C GLN A 65 12.86 -3.88 6.28
N LEU A 66 12.83 -2.73 6.95
CA LEU A 66 11.73 -1.79 6.88
C LEU A 66 12.12 -0.60 6.02
N LEU A 67 11.38 -0.38 4.93
CA LEU A 67 11.48 0.85 4.15
C LEU A 67 10.36 1.78 4.59
N TYR A 68 10.69 2.75 5.45
CA TYR A 68 9.71 3.53 6.19
C TYR A 68 9.55 4.93 5.61
N ARG A 69 8.32 5.46 5.59
CA ARG A 69 8.07 6.87 5.32
C ARG A 69 8.56 7.70 6.49
N ALA A 70 9.29 8.76 6.21
CA ALA A 70 9.69 9.76 7.17
C ALA A 70 9.45 11.17 6.65
N GLU A 71 9.01 12.05 7.55
CA GLU A 71 8.72 13.44 7.23
C GLU A 71 9.64 14.40 8.00
N ASP A 72 10.04 15.48 7.33
CA ASP A 72 10.69 16.63 7.93
C ASP A 72 9.67 17.70 8.37
N THR A 73 10.13 18.76 9.06
CA THR A 73 9.25 19.90 9.42
C THR A 73 9.32 21.06 8.43
N VAL A 74 10.13 20.95 7.38
CA VAL A 74 10.49 22.08 6.50
C VAL A 74 9.77 22.07 5.15
N GLY A 75 9.29 20.91 4.69
CA GLY A 75 8.51 20.79 3.46
C GLY A 75 7.12 21.44 3.57
N GLN A 76 6.60 21.97 2.46
CA GLN A 76 5.41 22.83 2.49
C GLN A 76 4.10 22.09 2.77
N TYR A 77 4.00 20.81 2.43
CA TYR A 77 2.76 20.04 2.53
C TYR A 77 2.73 19.13 3.76
N ALA A 78 2.99 19.73 4.92
CA ALA A 78 3.18 19.04 6.21
C ALA A 78 4.47 18.20 6.28
N GLY A 79 5.54 18.68 5.64
CA GLY A 79 6.81 17.98 5.52
C GLY A 79 7.05 17.42 4.13
N THR A 80 8.31 17.14 3.80
CA THR A 80 8.67 16.37 2.59
C THR A 80 8.92 14.92 2.97
N SER A 81 8.13 13.99 2.40
CA SER A 81 8.29 12.56 2.65
C SER A 81 9.50 11.97 1.93
N ARG A 82 10.27 11.15 2.64
CA ARG A 82 11.39 10.34 2.12
C ARG A 82 11.31 8.93 2.68
N ILE A 83 11.93 7.99 1.98
CA ILE A 83 11.95 6.58 2.41
C ILE A 83 13.27 6.28 3.10
N GLY A 84 13.19 5.97 4.39
CA GLY A 84 14.29 5.44 5.19
C GLY A 84 14.47 3.93 5.02
N LEU A 85 15.56 3.38 5.55
CA LEU A 85 15.78 1.94 5.66
C LEU A 85 16.22 1.60 7.08
N ALA A 86 15.53 0.67 7.72
CA ALA A 86 15.91 0.11 9.01
C ALA A 86 16.01 -1.41 8.95
N VAL A 87 17.01 -1.97 9.64
CA VAL A 87 17.35 -3.40 9.57
C VAL A 87 17.20 -4.05 10.94
N SER A 88 16.61 -5.24 10.98
CA SER A 88 16.45 -6.03 12.19
C SER A 88 16.81 -7.50 11.97
N GLU A 89 17.50 -8.08 12.95
CA GLU A 89 17.82 -9.51 12.98
C GLU A 89 16.71 -10.35 13.62
N ASP A 90 15.81 -9.73 14.39
CA ASP A 90 14.75 -10.41 15.15
C ASP A 90 13.32 -10.00 14.74
N GLY A 91 13.19 -9.00 13.87
CA GLY A 91 11.92 -8.43 13.41
C GLY A 91 11.28 -7.45 14.40
N TYR A 92 11.96 -7.09 15.48
CA TYR A 92 11.43 -6.23 16.54
C TYR A 92 12.31 -5.02 16.83
N HIS A 93 13.64 -5.22 16.93
CA HIS A 93 14.60 -4.16 17.20
C HIS A 93 15.32 -3.76 15.92
N PHE A 94 15.17 -2.49 15.53
CA PHE A 94 15.64 -2.00 14.24
C PHE A 94 16.78 -0.99 14.39
N THR A 95 17.78 -1.11 13.52
CA THR A 95 18.83 -0.12 13.34
C THR A 95 18.58 0.65 12.04
N LYS A 96 18.36 1.96 12.15
CA LYS A 96 18.14 2.85 11.01
C LYS A 96 19.44 3.15 10.27
N ARG A 97 19.38 3.25 8.94
CA ARG A 97 20.45 3.87 8.15
C ARG A 97 20.36 5.39 8.28
N PRO A 98 21.50 6.10 8.25
CA PRO A 98 21.52 7.55 8.49
C PRO A 98 20.91 8.39 7.37
N GLN A 99 20.87 7.86 6.15
CA GLN A 99 20.41 8.57 4.95
C GLN A 99 19.16 7.90 4.38
N PRO A 100 18.20 8.67 3.81
CA PRO A 100 17.09 8.10 3.06
C PRO A 100 17.60 7.32 1.85
N VAL A 101 16.93 6.22 1.50
CA VAL A 101 17.22 5.38 0.33
C VAL A 101 16.41 5.77 -0.90
N LEU A 102 15.29 6.48 -0.72
CA LEU A 102 14.54 7.12 -1.80
C LEU A 102 14.09 8.50 -1.36
N ALA A 103 14.38 9.52 -2.17
CA ALA A 103 14.00 10.90 -1.91
C ALA A 103 13.82 11.68 -3.23
N PRO A 104 13.09 12.80 -3.23
CA PRO A 104 13.08 13.73 -4.34
C PRO A 104 14.48 14.28 -4.64
N GLY A 105 14.87 14.30 -5.92
CA GLY A 105 16.20 14.73 -6.36
C GLY A 105 16.17 15.57 -7.64
N PHE A 106 17.34 15.98 -8.11
CA PHE A 106 17.49 16.57 -9.45
C PHE A 106 17.53 15.46 -10.51
N ASP A 107 16.41 14.75 -10.64
CA ASP A 107 16.18 13.69 -11.62
C ASP A 107 14.96 14.02 -12.50
N ASP A 108 14.64 13.12 -13.44
CA ASP A 108 13.52 13.28 -14.36
C ASP A 108 12.14 13.29 -13.66
N TYR A 109 12.09 12.92 -12.38
CA TYR A 109 10.86 12.74 -11.60
C TYR A 109 10.63 13.86 -10.58
N LYS A 110 11.53 14.84 -10.49
CA LYS A 110 11.41 16.03 -9.62
C LYS A 110 10.02 16.67 -9.67
N ASN A 111 9.44 16.83 -10.86
CA ASN A 111 8.15 17.52 -11.03
C ASN A 111 6.96 16.68 -10.56
N LEU A 112 7.15 15.39 -10.28
CA LEU A 112 6.11 14.51 -9.73
C LEU A 112 6.16 14.46 -8.20
N GLU A 113 7.34 14.68 -7.63
CA GLU A 113 7.66 14.41 -6.22
C GLU A 113 7.94 15.68 -5.40
N TRP A 114 8.18 16.83 -6.04
CA TRP A 114 8.58 18.04 -5.30
C TRP A 114 7.39 18.97 -5.02
N ASP A 115 7.14 19.43 -3.79
CA ASP A 115 7.92 19.20 -2.55
C ASP A 115 7.24 18.26 -1.53
N GLY A 116 6.18 17.56 -1.92
CA GLY A 116 5.46 16.61 -1.05
C GLY A 116 6.23 15.33 -0.77
N GLY A 117 6.92 14.76 -1.75
CA GLY A 117 7.92 13.72 -1.56
C GLY A 117 7.59 12.35 -2.17
N CYS A 118 8.24 11.33 -1.61
CA CYS A 118 8.03 9.91 -1.90
C CYS A 118 7.37 9.25 -0.68
N GLU A 119 6.16 8.73 -0.84
CA GLU A 119 5.33 8.24 0.27
C GLU A 119 4.95 6.76 0.13
N ASP A 120 4.59 6.15 1.26
CA ASP A 120 3.82 4.91 1.39
C ASP A 120 4.33 3.73 0.51
N PRO A 121 5.59 3.30 0.69
CA PRO A 121 6.21 2.27 -0.13
C PRO A 121 5.60 0.88 0.12
N ARG A 122 5.48 0.08 -0.94
CA ARG A 122 5.20 -1.37 -0.88
C ARG A 122 6.20 -2.09 -1.76
N VAL A 123 6.76 -3.21 -1.30
CA VAL A 123 7.86 -3.90 -2.00
C VAL A 123 7.57 -5.38 -2.20
N VAL A 124 7.83 -5.86 -3.42
CA VAL A 124 7.92 -7.29 -3.76
C VAL A 124 9.23 -7.57 -4.47
N GLU A 125 9.58 -8.84 -4.64
CA GLU A 125 10.78 -9.27 -5.36
C GLU A 125 10.40 -10.09 -6.61
N ASP A 126 11.25 -10.15 -7.63
CA ASP A 126 11.12 -11.13 -8.71
C ASP A 126 12.05 -12.35 -8.51
N ASN A 127 11.94 -13.34 -9.40
CA ASN A 127 12.79 -14.53 -9.33
C ASN A 127 14.28 -14.24 -9.61
N ASN A 128 14.63 -13.06 -10.11
CA ASN A 128 16.01 -12.68 -10.42
C ASN A 128 16.69 -11.92 -9.27
N GLY A 129 15.99 -11.69 -8.16
CA GLY A 129 16.54 -10.91 -7.05
C GLY A 129 16.36 -9.40 -7.19
N THR A 130 15.47 -8.95 -8.08
CA THR A 130 15.14 -7.53 -8.23
C THR A 130 13.95 -7.19 -7.36
N PHE A 131 14.11 -6.19 -6.49
CA PHE A 131 13.04 -5.60 -5.71
C PHE A 131 12.31 -4.55 -6.53
N PHE A 132 10.98 -4.56 -6.45
CA PHE A 132 10.08 -3.61 -7.07
C PHE A 132 9.31 -2.88 -5.98
N MET A 133 9.51 -1.58 -5.87
CA MET A 133 8.77 -0.70 -4.98
C MET A 133 7.69 0.01 -5.78
N SER A 134 6.45 -0.07 -5.31
CA SER A 134 5.44 0.93 -5.63
C SER A 134 5.45 1.98 -4.53
N TYR A 135 5.36 3.26 -4.89
CA TYR A 135 5.31 4.37 -3.94
C TYR A 135 4.46 5.50 -4.51
N THR A 136 4.04 6.42 -3.66
CA THR A 136 3.31 7.62 -4.10
C THR A 136 4.29 8.77 -4.30
N ALA A 137 4.32 9.34 -5.50
CA ALA A 137 4.95 10.63 -5.75
C ALA A 137 3.92 11.74 -5.53
N PHE A 138 4.25 12.71 -4.67
CA PHE A 138 3.37 13.83 -4.36
C PHE A 138 4.08 15.17 -4.60
N ASP A 139 3.52 15.98 -5.49
CA ASP A 139 4.04 17.32 -5.85
C ASP A 139 3.36 18.46 -5.07
N GLY A 140 2.55 18.14 -4.06
CA GLY A 140 1.71 19.11 -3.36
C GLY A 140 0.33 19.35 -3.96
N HIS A 141 0.07 18.78 -5.14
CA HIS A 141 -1.19 18.94 -5.86
C HIS A 141 -1.82 17.59 -6.19
N LEU A 142 -1.05 16.64 -6.73
CA LEU A 142 -1.54 15.37 -7.25
C LEU A 142 -0.65 14.20 -6.79
N ALA A 143 -1.26 13.30 -6.02
CA ALA A 143 -0.67 12.01 -5.68
C ALA A 143 -0.75 11.04 -6.87
N ARG A 144 0.40 10.45 -7.24
CA ARG A 144 0.50 9.48 -8.34
C ARG A 144 1.32 8.27 -7.94
N LEU A 145 0.84 7.08 -8.32
CA LEU A 145 1.54 5.82 -8.10
C LEU A 145 2.74 5.72 -9.06
N CYS A 146 3.92 5.52 -8.50
CA CYS A 146 5.19 5.38 -9.21
C CYS A 146 5.86 4.04 -8.90
N MET A 147 6.79 3.62 -9.76
CA MET A 147 7.59 2.41 -9.60
C MET A 147 9.08 2.74 -9.45
N ALA A 148 9.77 2.00 -8.60
CA ALA A 148 11.24 2.00 -8.49
C ALA A 148 11.76 0.56 -8.36
N THR A 149 13.01 0.31 -8.77
CA THR A 149 13.67 -1.00 -8.64
C THR A 149 15.01 -0.92 -7.94
N SER A 150 15.37 -1.97 -7.22
CA SER A 150 16.68 -2.12 -6.57
C SER A 150 17.08 -3.59 -6.51
N THR A 151 18.37 -3.87 -6.34
CA THR A 151 18.89 -5.22 -6.05
C THR A 151 19.48 -5.33 -4.64
N ASP A 152 19.53 -4.23 -3.89
CA ASP A 152 20.17 -4.14 -2.57
C ASP A 152 19.35 -3.34 -1.53
N LEU A 153 18.14 -2.91 -1.90
CA LEU A 153 17.20 -2.09 -1.11
C LEU A 153 17.72 -0.69 -0.74
N VAL A 154 18.92 -0.33 -1.20
CA VAL A 154 19.60 0.92 -0.88
C VAL A 154 19.64 1.83 -2.10
N ASN A 155 20.07 1.30 -3.24
CA ASN A 155 20.21 2.03 -4.48
C ASN A 155 18.99 1.76 -5.36
N TRP A 156 18.11 2.76 -5.47
CA TRP A 156 16.87 2.66 -6.21
C TRP A 156 16.95 3.39 -7.56
N THR A 157 16.52 2.71 -8.62
CA THR A 157 16.26 3.30 -9.93
C THR A 157 14.77 3.60 -10.04
N LYS A 158 14.41 4.89 -10.11
CA LYS A 158 13.02 5.33 -10.33
C LYS A 158 12.64 5.10 -11.80
N HIS A 159 11.39 4.72 -12.03
CA HIS A 159 10.81 4.52 -13.36
C HIS A 159 9.65 5.48 -13.66
N GLY A 160 9.25 6.30 -12.68
CA GLY A 160 8.15 7.24 -12.79
C GLY A 160 6.78 6.57 -12.66
N LEU A 161 5.78 7.16 -13.31
CA LEU A 161 4.37 6.80 -13.18
C LEU A 161 4.11 5.35 -13.59
N ALA A 162 3.53 4.55 -12.69
CA ALA A 162 3.12 3.17 -12.96
C ALA A 162 2.16 3.09 -14.17
N PHE A 163 1.26 4.06 -14.31
CA PHE A 163 0.27 4.12 -15.40
C PHE A 163 0.67 5.09 -16.53
N GLY A 164 1.91 5.60 -16.54
CA GLY A 164 2.32 6.67 -17.45
C GLY A 164 2.36 6.26 -18.92
N ARG A 165 2.69 4.99 -19.22
CA ARG A 165 2.74 4.45 -20.59
C ARG A 165 1.45 3.75 -21.04
N ALA A 166 0.52 3.50 -20.11
CA ALA A 166 -0.69 2.76 -20.42
C ALA A 166 -1.60 3.54 -21.38
N LYS A 167 -2.01 2.85 -22.46
CA LYS A 167 -2.90 3.37 -23.51
C LYS A 167 -2.48 4.77 -23.98
N GLU A 168 -1.23 4.88 -24.44
CA GLU A 168 -0.67 6.13 -25.00
C GLU A 168 -0.72 7.30 -24.00
N GLY A 169 -0.57 7.00 -22.70
CA GLY A 169 -0.52 8.01 -21.65
C GLY A 169 -1.90 8.48 -21.14
N LYS A 170 -2.98 7.75 -21.47
CA LYS A 170 -4.37 8.03 -21.04
C LYS A 170 -4.48 8.30 -19.53
N TYR A 171 -3.66 7.66 -18.70
CA TYR A 171 -3.74 7.72 -17.23
C TYR A 171 -2.57 8.48 -16.58
N SER A 172 -1.79 9.25 -17.34
CA SER A 172 -0.65 10.00 -16.79
C SER A 172 -1.06 11.07 -15.76
N GLY A 173 -2.27 11.61 -15.86
CA GLY A 173 -2.87 12.54 -14.89
C GLY A 173 -3.81 11.89 -13.87
N LEU A 174 -3.84 10.56 -13.78
CA LEU A 174 -4.73 9.84 -12.87
C LEU A 174 -4.22 9.93 -11.43
N TRP A 175 -5.06 10.45 -10.54
CA TRP A 175 -4.83 10.34 -9.11
C TRP A 175 -4.74 8.86 -8.73
N SER A 176 -3.64 8.47 -8.09
CA SER A 176 -3.36 7.07 -7.78
C SER A 176 -2.34 6.94 -6.65
N LYS A 177 -2.49 5.89 -5.83
CA LYS A 177 -1.56 5.51 -4.76
C LYS A 177 -1.76 4.05 -4.34
N SER A 178 -0.94 3.60 -3.40
CA SER A 178 -1.12 2.36 -2.62
C SER A 178 -1.18 1.11 -3.50
N GLY A 179 -0.07 0.77 -4.15
CA GLY A 179 0.05 -0.39 -5.05
C GLY A 179 0.43 -1.70 -4.35
N SER A 180 -0.53 -2.58 -4.09
CA SER A 180 -0.28 -3.93 -3.56
C SER A 180 -0.12 -4.93 -4.70
N ILE A 181 1.13 -5.16 -5.13
CA ILE A 181 1.44 -6.19 -6.15
C ILE A 181 1.10 -7.58 -5.61
N VAL A 182 0.50 -8.42 -6.46
CA VAL A 182 0.22 -9.83 -6.15
C VAL A 182 1.52 -10.63 -6.19
N CYS A 183 1.81 -11.32 -5.09
CA CYS A 183 3.01 -12.13 -4.89
C CYS A 183 2.64 -13.54 -4.41
N GLU A 184 3.61 -14.44 -4.43
CA GLU A 184 3.54 -15.78 -3.85
C GLU A 184 4.70 -15.90 -2.86
N ALA A 185 4.42 -16.42 -1.67
CA ALA A 185 5.45 -16.67 -0.68
C ALA A 185 6.32 -17.87 -1.12
N GLN A 186 7.62 -17.65 -1.25
CA GLN A 186 8.63 -18.69 -1.51
C GLN A 186 9.63 -18.69 -0.36
N GLY A 187 9.31 -19.45 0.70
CA GLY A 187 10.04 -19.34 1.97
C GLY A 187 9.72 -18.02 2.65
N ASP A 188 10.74 -17.22 2.94
CA ASP A 188 10.65 -15.88 3.53
C ASP A 188 10.52 -14.75 2.46
N ARG A 189 10.62 -15.10 1.18
CA ARG A 189 10.57 -14.14 0.06
C ARG A 189 9.16 -14.01 -0.50
N LEU A 190 8.75 -12.78 -0.79
CA LEU A 190 7.49 -12.45 -1.47
C LEU A 190 7.76 -12.20 -2.96
N ILE A 191 7.57 -13.23 -3.78
CA ILE A 191 7.90 -13.20 -5.20
C ILE A 191 6.70 -12.80 -6.03
N ALA A 192 6.80 -11.76 -6.86
CA ALA A 192 5.75 -11.31 -7.74
C ALA A 192 5.20 -12.45 -8.61
N LYS A 193 3.87 -12.62 -8.61
CA LYS A 193 3.19 -13.77 -9.21
C LYS A 193 2.48 -13.37 -10.49
N LYS A 194 2.70 -14.13 -11.56
CA LYS A 194 1.86 -14.07 -12.75
C LYS A 194 0.61 -14.92 -12.61
N ILE A 195 -0.54 -14.38 -13.01
CA ILE A 195 -1.83 -15.06 -13.09
C ILE A 195 -2.38 -14.82 -14.50
N GLY A 196 -2.64 -15.89 -15.25
CA GLY A 196 -3.02 -15.76 -16.67
C GLY A 196 -1.94 -15.10 -17.55
N GLY A 197 -0.65 -15.25 -17.19
CA GLY A 197 0.48 -14.72 -17.96
C GLY A 197 0.85 -13.26 -17.69
N LYS A 198 0.09 -12.54 -16.86
CA LYS A 198 0.36 -11.14 -16.45
C LYS A 198 0.64 -11.05 -14.95
N TYR A 199 1.45 -10.08 -14.55
CA TYR A 199 1.50 -9.64 -13.16
C TYR A 199 0.25 -8.82 -12.83
N TRP A 200 -0.15 -8.85 -11.57
CA TRP A 200 -1.34 -8.17 -11.06
C TRP A 200 -0.98 -7.28 -9.88
N MET A 201 -1.69 -6.16 -9.75
CA MET A 201 -1.59 -5.23 -8.63
C MET A 201 -2.98 -4.73 -8.26
N TYR A 202 -3.28 -4.71 -6.97
CA TYR A 202 -4.43 -3.96 -6.42
C TYR A 202 -3.96 -2.56 -6.04
N TRP A 203 -4.75 -1.53 -6.37
CA TRP A 203 -4.36 -0.14 -6.13
C TRP A 203 -5.58 0.75 -5.85
N GLY A 204 -5.39 1.90 -5.23
CA GLY A 204 -6.46 2.87 -4.94
C GLY A 204 -6.52 3.29 -3.46
N GLU A 205 -7.61 3.95 -3.07
CA GLU A 205 -7.81 4.44 -1.68
C GLU A 205 -9.30 4.44 -1.33
N SER A 206 -10.13 5.21 -2.05
CA SER A 206 -11.58 5.20 -1.80
C SER A 206 -12.26 3.92 -2.31
N ASN A 207 -11.69 3.31 -3.35
CA ASN A 207 -12.06 2.01 -3.90
C ASN A 207 -10.80 1.24 -4.22
N VAL A 208 -10.91 -0.09 -4.27
CA VAL A 208 -9.81 -0.94 -4.74
C VAL A 208 -10.03 -1.31 -6.20
N TYR A 209 -9.08 -0.90 -7.03
CA TYR A 209 -8.98 -1.23 -8.44
C TYR A 209 -7.91 -2.30 -8.66
N ALA A 210 -7.81 -2.78 -9.89
CA ALA A 210 -6.72 -3.66 -10.33
C ALA A 210 -5.94 -3.05 -11.49
N ALA A 211 -4.72 -3.51 -11.69
CA ALA A 211 -3.90 -3.24 -12.86
C ALA A 211 -3.10 -4.49 -13.24
N THR A 212 -2.70 -4.57 -14.52
CA THR A 212 -1.86 -5.67 -15.03
C THR A 212 -0.56 -5.15 -15.61
N SER A 213 0.48 -5.98 -15.57
CA SER A 213 1.80 -5.65 -16.13
C SER A 213 2.48 -6.88 -16.75
N ASP A 214 3.36 -6.64 -17.72
CA ASP A 214 4.27 -7.65 -18.27
C ASP A 214 5.64 -7.65 -17.58
N ASN A 215 6.06 -6.52 -17.02
CA ASN A 215 7.43 -6.24 -16.60
C ASN A 215 7.56 -5.64 -15.19
N LEU A 216 6.46 -5.55 -14.42
CA LEU A 216 6.37 -4.97 -13.07
C LEU A 216 6.66 -3.46 -12.97
N ILE A 217 6.93 -2.79 -14.07
CA ILE A 217 7.21 -1.35 -14.13
C ILE A 217 6.04 -0.61 -14.79
N ASP A 218 5.59 -1.13 -15.92
CA ASP A 218 4.48 -0.59 -16.71
C ASP A 218 3.20 -1.28 -16.36
N TRP A 219 2.28 -0.53 -15.76
CA TRP A 219 0.99 -1.04 -15.33
C TRP A 219 -0.11 -0.44 -16.19
N THR A 220 -1.07 -1.28 -16.58
CA THR A 220 -2.30 -0.86 -17.25
C THR A 220 -3.47 -1.10 -16.30
N PRO A 221 -4.20 -0.04 -15.89
CA PRO A 221 -5.43 -0.19 -15.10
C PRO A 221 -6.40 -1.17 -15.78
N TYR A 222 -6.99 -2.06 -14.98
CA TYR A 222 -7.93 -3.04 -15.47
C TYR A 222 -9.27 -2.37 -15.75
N GLU A 223 -9.67 -2.38 -17.03
CA GLU A 223 -10.94 -1.80 -17.48
C GLU A 223 -11.96 -2.88 -17.82
N ARG A 224 -13.24 -2.53 -17.67
CA ARG A 224 -14.36 -3.29 -18.26
C ARG A 224 -15.19 -2.40 -19.16
N HIS A 225 -15.86 -3.02 -20.13
CA HIS A 225 -16.91 -2.38 -20.92
C HIS A 225 -18.26 -2.66 -20.27
N THR A 226 -19.16 -1.67 -20.26
CA THR A 226 -20.55 -1.92 -19.87
C THR A 226 -21.37 -2.32 -21.10
N ASP A 227 -21.98 -3.51 -21.06
CA ASP A 227 -23.27 -3.67 -21.74
C ASP A 227 -24.30 -2.99 -20.82
N ALA A 228 -24.91 -1.91 -21.30
CA ALA A 228 -25.82 -1.07 -20.52
C ALA A 228 -26.98 -1.91 -19.92
N ARG A 229 -26.84 -2.42 -18.68
CA ARG A 229 -27.93 -2.94 -17.82
C ARG A 229 -27.58 -3.47 -16.43
N ARG A 230 -26.39 -3.25 -15.87
CA ARG A 230 -26.12 -3.66 -14.48
C ARG A 230 -25.11 -2.76 -13.80
N LEU A 231 -25.59 -1.66 -13.23
CA LEU A 231 -24.81 -0.92 -12.25
C LEU A 231 -25.32 -1.30 -10.87
N LEU A 232 -24.38 -1.84 -10.08
CA LEU A 232 -24.43 -1.76 -8.63
C LEU A 232 -24.61 -0.28 -8.26
N ASN A 233 -25.44 0.04 -7.26
CA ASN A 233 -25.55 1.40 -6.73
C ASN A 233 -24.17 1.85 -6.24
N LEU A 234 -23.47 2.62 -7.07
CA LEU A 234 -22.13 3.18 -6.85
C LEU A 234 -22.29 4.66 -6.46
N ASP A 235 -23.14 4.94 -5.48
CA ASP A 235 -23.56 6.31 -5.15
C ASP A 235 -22.44 7.19 -4.58
N ASN A 236 -21.24 6.64 -4.30
CA ASN A 236 -20.12 7.36 -3.67
C ASN A 236 -18.75 7.03 -4.31
N VAL A 237 -18.59 7.23 -5.62
CA VAL A 237 -17.28 7.08 -6.30
C VAL A 237 -16.69 8.44 -6.72
N PRO A 238 -15.76 9.03 -5.94
CA PRO A 238 -14.82 10.01 -6.47
C PRO A 238 -13.78 9.27 -7.34
N GLY A 239 -13.67 9.63 -8.62
CA GLY A 239 -12.54 9.22 -9.47
C GLY A 239 -12.68 7.95 -10.32
N GLY A 240 -13.86 7.32 -10.38
CA GLY A 240 -14.14 6.17 -11.25
C GLY A 240 -15.45 6.39 -12.01
N ALA A 241 -15.36 6.98 -13.21
CA ALA A 241 -16.53 7.36 -13.99
C ALA A 241 -17.29 6.14 -14.52
N VAL A 242 -18.58 6.06 -14.20
CA VAL A 242 -19.58 5.47 -15.10
C VAL A 242 -19.68 6.40 -16.31
N ASN A 243 -19.73 5.83 -17.52
CA ASN A 243 -20.31 6.54 -18.64
C ASN A 243 -21.44 5.73 -19.27
N GLU A 244 -22.49 6.43 -19.67
CA GLU A 244 -23.73 5.87 -20.23
C GLU A 244 -23.56 5.40 -21.69
N LYS A 245 -22.33 5.38 -22.23
CA LYS A 245 -22.06 5.20 -23.67
C LYS A 245 -21.38 3.87 -24.05
N GLY A 246 -21.17 2.96 -23.10
CA GLY A 246 -20.50 1.68 -23.35
C GLY A 246 -18.98 1.78 -23.49
N ASP A 247 -18.37 2.91 -23.09
CA ASP A 247 -16.93 3.05 -23.10
C ASP A 247 -16.29 2.26 -21.94
N ALA A 248 -14.99 1.98 -22.09
CA ALA A 248 -14.20 1.31 -21.05
C ALA A 248 -14.05 2.21 -19.81
N TYR A 249 -14.28 1.66 -18.63
CA TYR A 249 -14.06 2.31 -17.33
C TYR A 249 -13.14 1.47 -16.46
N ILE A 250 -12.40 2.11 -15.54
CA ILE A 250 -11.56 1.41 -14.55
C ILE A 250 -12.48 0.67 -13.59
N TYR A 251 -12.39 -0.66 -13.58
CA TYR A 251 -13.32 -1.50 -12.84
C TYR A 251 -12.93 -1.57 -11.35
N PRO A 252 -13.80 -1.13 -10.42
CA PRO A 252 -13.58 -1.34 -8.99
C PRO A 252 -13.79 -2.82 -8.67
N VAL A 253 -12.75 -3.47 -8.15
CA VAL A 253 -12.81 -4.87 -7.71
C VAL A 253 -13.71 -5.00 -6.48
N PHE A 254 -13.59 -4.04 -5.54
CA PHE A 254 -14.54 -3.85 -4.46
C PHE A 254 -14.50 -2.41 -3.92
N THR A 255 -15.55 -2.05 -3.20
CA THR A 255 -15.79 -0.70 -2.69
C THR A 255 -16.04 -0.73 -1.18
N THR A 256 -16.29 0.45 -0.60
CA THR A 256 -16.76 0.59 0.79
C THR A 256 -18.12 -0.06 1.03
N ARG A 257 -18.47 -0.30 2.31
CA ARG A 257 -19.74 -0.90 2.72
C ARG A 257 -20.41 -0.04 3.78
N GLN A 258 -21.61 0.48 3.49
CA GLN A 258 -22.42 1.21 4.47
C GLN A 258 -22.71 0.33 5.70
N GLY A 259 -22.64 0.92 6.89
CA GLY A 259 -22.88 0.26 8.18
C GLY A 259 -21.77 -0.70 8.62
N ARG A 260 -20.59 -0.65 8.00
CA ARG A 260 -19.42 -1.48 8.34
C ARG A 260 -18.21 -0.62 8.70
N PHE A 261 -17.19 -1.26 9.28
CA PHE A 261 -15.92 -0.62 9.64
C PHE A 261 -15.17 -0.04 8.43
N ASP A 262 -15.43 -0.57 7.23
CA ASP A 262 -14.85 -0.15 5.96
C ASP A 262 -15.84 0.64 5.09
N SER A 263 -16.42 1.66 5.71
CA SER A 263 -17.53 2.46 5.16
C SER A 263 -17.08 3.76 4.50
N CYS A 264 -15.95 4.35 4.91
CA CYS A 264 -15.47 5.60 4.34
C CYS A 264 -14.42 5.41 3.24
N LEU A 265 -13.52 4.44 3.42
CA LEU A 265 -12.35 4.23 2.56
C LEU A 265 -11.93 2.76 2.57
N VAL A 266 -11.38 2.26 1.45
CA VAL A 266 -10.81 0.90 1.30
C VAL A 266 -9.51 0.94 0.50
N GLU A 267 -8.39 0.93 1.21
CA GLU A 267 -7.08 1.21 0.65
C GLU A 267 -6.16 -0.02 0.75
N PRO A 268 -5.43 -0.37 -0.33
CA PRO A 268 -4.51 -1.49 -0.30
C PRO A 268 -3.43 -1.36 0.78
N GLY A 269 -3.20 -2.44 1.53
CA GLY A 269 -2.15 -2.52 2.55
C GLY A 269 -0.86 -3.14 1.97
N PRO A 270 -0.29 -4.19 2.57
CA PRO A 270 0.90 -4.86 2.02
C PRO A 270 0.64 -5.55 0.66
N PRO A 271 1.69 -6.08 0.00
CA PRO A 271 1.54 -6.96 -1.15
C PRO A 271 0.48 -8.05 -0.92
N ALA A 272 -0.34 -8.31 -1.94
CA ALA A 272 -1.38 -9.33 -1.86
C ALA A 272 -0.76 -10.71 -2.06
N VAL A 273 -1.12 -11.69 -1.21
CA VAL A 273 -0.48 -13.01 -1.19
C VAL A 273 -1.36 -14.04 -1.89
N TRP A 274 -0.93 -14.50 -3.05
CA TRP A 274 -1.54 -15.60 -3.79
C TRP A 274 -1.32 -16.93 -3.08
N THR A 275 -2.37 -17.73 -3.03
CA THR A 275 -2.34 -19.14 -2.62
C THR A 275 -3.26 -19.94 -3.55
N GLU A 276 -3.16 -21.27 -3.53
CA GLU A 276 -4.10 -22.14 -4.26
C GLU A 276 -5.56 -21.98 -3.80
N LYS A 277 -5.79 -21.47 -2.59
CA LYS A 277 -7.13 -21.27 -2.02
C LYS A 277 -7.71 -19.90 -2.33
N GLY A 278 -6.94 -19.01 -2.96
CA GLY A 278 -7.31 -17.62 -3.23
C GLY A 278 -6.17 -16.65 -2.94
N ILE A 279 -6.34 -15.43 -3.42
CA ILE A 279 -5.45 -14.31 -3.14
C ILE A 279 -5.90 -13.66 -1.83
N VAL A 280 -5.07 -13.75 -0.80
CA VAL A 280 -5.30 -13.08 0.48
C VAL A 280 -4.81 -11.64 0.35
N PHE A 281 -5.73 -10.70 0.51
CA PHE A 281 -5.45 -9.28 0.39
C PHE A 281 -5.84 -8.58 1.69
N LEU A 282 -4.82 -8.04 2.37
CA LEU A 282 -4.97 -7.22 3.57
C LEU A 282 -5.10 -5.76 3.14
N TYR A 283 -6.10 -5.06 3.67
CA TYR A 283 -6.40 -3.68 3.27
C TYR A 283 -6.67 -2.81 4.50
N ASN A 284 -6.32 -1.54 4.37
CA ASN A 284 -6.67 -0.48 5.31
C ASN A 284 -8.05 0.06 4.98
N CYS A 285 -8.77 0.54 5.98
CA CYS A 285 -10.06 1.16 5.77
C CYS A 285 -10.43 2.03 6.95
N SER A 286 -11.20 3.08 6.68
CA SER A 286 -11.65 4.01 7.70
C SER A 286 -13.16 3.96 7.91
N ASN A 287 -13.57 4.21 9.16
CA ASN A 287 -14.97 4.21 9.56
C ASN A 287 -15.65 5.56 9.26
N HIS A 288 -16.77 5.55 8.53
CA HIS A 288 -17.53 6.76 8.21
C HIS A 288 -18.23 7.34 9.44
N SER A 289 -18.29 8.68 9.54
CA SER A 289 -18.78 9.39 10.72
C SER A 289 -20.26 9.17 11.02
N THR A 290 -21.09 9.04 9.99
CA THR A 290 -22.56 8.90 10.10
C THR A 290 -23.11 7.62 9.50
N GLU A 291 -22.28 6.89 8.74
CA GLU A 291 -22.72 5.75 7.92
C GLU A 291 -21.86 4.51 8.15
N GLY A 292 -20.99 4.56 9.18
CA GLY A 292 -20.08 3.47 9.51
C GLY A 292 -20.63 2.51 10.55
N ASP A 293 -19.72 1.67 11.05
CA ASP A 293 -19.98 0.84 12.22
C ASP A 293 -20.10 1.74 13.46
N PRO A 294 -21.26 1.77 14.14
CA PRO A 294 -21.48 2.64 15.29
C PRO A 294 -20.65 2.24 16.52
N SER A 295 -20.02 1.06 16.51
CA SER A 295 -19.11 0.62 17.58
C SER A 295 -17.69 1.19 17.45
N LEU A 296 -17.35 1.83 16.33
CA LEU A 296 -16.05 2.44 16.09
C LEU A 296 -16.18 3.96 16.03
N ALA A 297 -15.18 4.67 16.55
CA ALA A 297 -15.13 6.13 16.43
C ALA A 297 -15.04 6.56 14.95
N PRO A 298 -15.64 7.69 14.56
CA PRO A 298 -15.45 8.27 13.23
C PRO A 298 -13.98 8.40 12.85
N GLY A 299 -13.63 8.05 11.61
CA GLY A 299 -12.27 8.15 11.10
C GLY A 299 -11.30 7.06 11.58
N THR A 300 -11.75 6.11 12.41
CA THR A 300 -10.90 4.99 12.86
C THR A 300 -10.39 4.19 11.66
N TYR A 301 -9.07 4.09 11.48
CA TYR A 301 -8.44 3.20 10.52
C TYR A 301 -8.15 1.84 11.15
N ALA A 302 -8.94 0.83 10.77
CA ALA A 302 -8.87 -0.52 11.31
C ALA A 302 -8.87 -1.54 10.17
N PRO A 303 -7.78 -2.29 9.94
CA PRO A 303 -7.60 -3.05 8.72
C PRO A 303 -8.46 -4.32 8.64
N GLY A 304 -8.82 -4.65 7.41
CA GLY A 304 -9.61 -5.82 7.03
C GLY A 304 -8.85 -6.79 6.13
N GLN A 305 -9.50 -7.91 5.82
CA GLN A 305 -9.00 -8.93 4.90
C GLN A 305 -10.08 -9.31 3.90
N ILE A 306 -9.66 -9.55 2.66
CA ILE A 306 -10.51 -10.06 1.59
C ILE A 306 -9.76 -11.18 0.87
N VAL A 307 -10.52 -12.18 0.42
CA VAL A 307 -10.01 -13.28 -0.40
C VAL A 307 -10.58 -13.12 -1.78
N LEU A 308 -9.70 -13.02 -2.78
CA LEU A 308 -10.05 -12.99 -4.19
C LEU A 308 -9.76 -14.35 -4.84
N ASP A 309 -10.40 -14.63 -5.97
CA ASP A 309 -10.22 -15.89 -6.69
C ASP A 309 -8.77 -16.01 -7.22
N ALA A 310 -8.19 -17.21 -7.09
CA ALA A 310 -6.79 -17.47 -7.46
C ALA A 310 -6.56 -17.46 -8.98
N LEU A 311 -7.61 -17.63 -9.78
CA LEU A 311 -7.56 -17.70 -11.25
C LEU A 311 -8.14 -16.45 -11.89
N ASP A 312 -9.15 -15.83 -11.27
CA ASP A 312 -9.68 -14.51 -11.66
C ASP A 312 -9.48 -13.49 -10.53
N PRO A 313 -8.37 -12.71 -10.56
CA PRO A 313 -8.04 -11.74 -9.51
C PRO A 313 -9.06 -10.61 -9.33
N THR A 314 -10.11 -10.55 -10.15
CA THR A 314 -11.19 -9.54 -10.07
C THR A 314 -12.44 -10.04 -9.35
N VAL A 315 -12.48 -11.32 -8.95
CA VAL A 315 -13.64 -11.93 -8.28
C VAL A 315 -13.39 -12.01 -6.78
N VAL A 316 -14.26 -11.36 -6.00
CA VAL A 316 -14.28 -11.48 -4.53
C VAL A 316 -14.91 -12.81 -4.12
N VAL A 317 -14.15 -13.63 -3.40
CA VAL A 317 -14.61 -14.92 -2.85
C VAL A 317 -15.22 -14.73 -1.46
N SER A 318 -14.53 -13.98 -0.59
CA SER A 318 -15.00 -13.67 0.75
C SER A 318 -14.36 -12.39 1.28
N ARG A 319 -15.00 -11.73 2.25
CA ARG A 319 -14.50 -10.51 2.88
C ARG A 319 -14.81 -10.57 4.37
N CYS A 320 -13.86 -10.18 5.21
CA CYS A 320 -14.07 -10.15 6.65
C CYS A 320 -15.23 -9.20 7.01
N THR A 321 -15.88 -9.50 8.13
CA THR A 321 -17.01 -8.73 8.66
C THR A 321 -16.62 -7.88 9.87
N GLN A 322 -15.40 -8.10 10.39
CA GLN A 322 -14.79 -7.33 11.47
C GLN A 322 -13.34 -7.00 11.09
N PRO A 323 -12.79 -5.87 11.57
CA PRO A 323 -11.38 -5.61 11.46
C PRO A 323 -10.59 -6.66 12.25
N PHE A 324 -9.38 -6.98 11.80
CA PHE A 324 -8.52 -7.96 12.48
C PHE A 324 -7.50 -7.30 13.43
N LEU A 325 -7.36 -5.97 13.34
CA LEU A 325 -6.55 -5.13 14.21
C LEU A 325 -7.32 -3.82 14.50
N LEU A 326 -7.20 -3.29 15.71
CA LEU A 326 -7.83 -2.03 16.13
C LEU A 326 -6.76 -1.10 16.71
N PRO A 327 -6.88 0.23 16.57
CA PRO A 327 -6.05 1.17 17.32
C PRO A 327 -6.49 1.17 18.79
N GLU A 328 -5.60 0.73 19.68
CA GLU A 328 -5.91 0.50 21.10
C GLU A 328 -4.83 1.07 22.03
N LEU A 329 -3.64 1.36 21.49
CA LEU A 329 -2.49 1.82 22.27
C LEU A 329 -2.25 3.31 22.01
N ASP A 330 -1.63 4.00 22.97
CA ASP A 330 -1.49 5.48 22.95
C ASP A 330 -0.88 6.02 21.64
N TYR A 331 0.10 5.32 21.10
CA TYR A 331 0.79 5.66 19.85
C TYR A 331 -0.03 5.34 18.57
N GLU A 332 -1.17 4.67 18.70
CA GLU A 332 -2.11 4.36 17.60
C GLU A 332 -3.34 5.27 17.65
N ILE A 333 -3.73 5.73 18.85
CA ILE A 333 -4.91 6.60 19.03
C ILE A 333 -4.56 8.09 18.94
N SER A 334 -3.28 8.45 19.11
CA SER A 334 -2.78 9.82 19.02
C SER A 334 -1.64 9.95 18.00
N GLY A 335 -1.50 11.11 17.37
CA GLY A 335 -0.50 11.39 16.34
C GLY A 335 -1.02 12.35 15.27
N GLN A 336 -0.26 12.50 14.18
CA GLN A 336 -0.68 13.27 13.00
C GLN A 336 -2.01 12.77 12.42
N THR A 337 -2.19 11.44 12.41
CA THR A 337 -3.47 10.79 12.10
C THR A 337 -3.90 9.98 13.32
N MET A 338 -4.98 10.40 13.97
CA MET A 338 -5.50 9.74 15.17
C MET A 338 -6.23 8.43 14.83
N ASN A 339 -6.35 7.53 15.82
CA ASN A 339 -7.08 6.27 15.72
C ASN A 339 -6.72 5.43 14.48
N THR A 340 -5.44 5.14 14.31
CA THR A 340 -4.92 4.51 13.09
C THR A 340 -4.01 3.31 13.36
N CYS A 341 -4.38 2.17 12.78
CA CYS A 341 -3.45 1.09 12.46
C CYS A 341 -3.39 0.93 10.94
N PHE A 342 -2.39 1.53 10.31
CA PHE A 342 -2.19 1.42 8.86
C PHE A 342 -1.18 0.32 8.54
N ILE A 343 -1.64 -0.79 7.98
CA ILE A 343 -0.80 -1.92 7.56
C ILE A 343 -0.23 -1.70 6.17
N GLU A 344 1.06 -1.92 5.99
CA GLU A 344 1.73 -1.66 4.72
C GLU A 344 2.88 -2.64 4.41
N GLY A 345 3.50 -3.21 5.44
CA GLY A 345 4.51 -4.26 5.33
C GLY A 345 4.02 -5.61 5.86
N LEU A 346 4.40 -6.69 5.19
CA LEU A 346 4.17 -8.07 5.64
C LEU A 346 5.39 -8.91 5.27
N VAL A 347 5.90 -9.70 6.21
CA VAL A 347 7.01 -10.64 5.98
C VAL A 347 6.70 -11.99 6.63
N PHE A 348 7.21 -13.05 6.01
CA PHE A 348 7.32 -14.36 6.64
C PHE A 348 8.72 -14.49 7.22
N PHE A 349 8.87 -14.58 8.54
CA PHE A 349 10.18 -14.50 9.18
C PHE A 349 10.26 -15.34 10.45
N GLY A 350 11.35 -16.10 10.62
CA GLY A 350 11.56 -16.91 11.82
C GLY A 350 10.46 -17.95 12.06
N GLY A 351 9.83 -18.47 10.99
CA GLY A 351 8.73 -19.43 11.06
C GLY A 351 7.37 -18.84 11.44
N LYS A 352 7.19 -17.53 11.27
CA LYS A 352 5.94 -16.80 11.52
C LYS A 352 5.40 -16.14 10.26
#